data_AF-A0A2N1PKB8-F1
#
_entry.id   AF-A0A2N1PKB8-F1
#
_cell.length_a   1.000
_cell.length_b   1.000
_cell.length_c   1.000
_cell.angle_alpha   90.00
_cell.angle_beta   90.00
_cell.angle_gamma   90.00
#
_symmetry.space_group_name_H-M   'P 1'
#
loop_
_entity.id
_entity.type
_entity.pdbx_description
1 polymer ?
#
loop_
_entity_poly.entity_id
_entity_poly.type
_entity_poly.pdbx_seq_one_letter_code
_entity_poly.pdbx_strand_id
1 'polypeptide(L)'
;MEWLNSCLGKTIGLDTAPMIYFIEENSKYFDIVKPFFEAIDAGKIRVVTSTVTLLEVSTALNAGASFFLTNDIRLPDIQGMKILCLDGLNKA
;
A
#
# COMPACT_ATOMS: atom_id res chain seq x y z
N MET A 1 -16.31 -0.73 11.08
CA MET A 1 -16.20 -0.51 9.63
C MET A 1 -16.95 0.74 9.14
N GLU A 2 -17.22 1.73 9.99
CA GLU A 2 -17.96 2.95 9.59
C GLU A 2 -17.23 3.79 8.53
N TRP A 3 -15.90 3.77 8.54
CA TRP A 3 -15.11 4.51 7.56
C TRP A 3 -15.33 4.01 6.12
N LEU A 4 -15.60 2.71 5.92
CA LEU A 4 -15.82 2.14 4.59
C LEU A 4 -17.10 2.69 3.95
N ASN A 5 -18.15 2.85 4.75
CA ASN A 5 -19.42 3.45 4.30
C ASN A 5 -19.22 4.89 3.81
N SER A 6 -18.27 5.62 4.39
CA SER A 6 -17.94 6.98 3.96
C SER A 6 -17.27 7.03 2.57
N CYS A 7 -16.76 5.91 2.06
CA CYS A 7 -16.10 5.78 0.76
C CYS A 7 -17.03 5.29 -0.36
N LEU A 8 -18.18 4.69 -0.02
CA LEU A 8 -19.11 4.14 -1.01
C LEU A 8 -19.58 5.19 -2.01
N GLY A 9 -19.58 4.84 -3.30
CA GLY A 9 -19.96 5.73 -4.40
C GLY A 9 -18.97 6.86 -4.68
N LYS A 10 -17.82 6.93 -3.99
CA LYS A 10 -16.80 7.97 -4.18
C LYS A 10 -15.60 7.48 -4.98
N THR A 11 -14.85 8.44 -5.51
CA THR A 11 -13.50 8.22 -6.04
C THR A 11 -12.48 8.54 -4.96
N ILE A 12 -11.64 7.56 -4.60
CA ILE A 12 -10.66 7.67 -3.53
C ILE A 12 -9.25 7.66 -4.12
N GLY A 13 -8.41 8.59 -3.69
CA GLY A 13 -6.97 8.54 -3.98
C GLY A 13 -6.31 7.45 -3.13
N LEU A 14 -5.58 6.54 -3.76
CA LEU A 14 -4.90 5.43 -3.11
C LEU A 14 -3.40 5.64 -3.13
N ASP A 15 -2.80 5.59 -1.95
CA ASP A 15 -1.36 5.58 -1.74
C ASP A 15 -0.77 4.18 -2.02
N THR A 16 0.54 4.06 -2.12
CA THR A 16 1.24 2.79 -2.37
C THR A 16 1.01 1.79 -1.23
N ALA A 17 1.04 2.26 0.03
CA ALA A 17 1.08 1.39 1.21
C ALA A 17 -0.15 0.46 1.37
N PRO A 18 -1.41 0.94 1.22
CA PRO A 18 -2.59 0.06 1.28
C PRO A 18 -2.57 -1.07 0.24
N MET A 19 -2.04 -0.82 -0.96
CA MET A 19 -1.95 -1.85 -2.01
C MET A 19 -0.94 -2.94 -1.63
N ILE A 20 0.20 -2.54 -1.08
CA ILE A 20 1.22 -3.47 -0.56
C ILE A 20 0.65 -4.32 0.58
N TYR A 21 -0.04 -3.71 1.56
CA TYR A 21 -0.62 -4.46 2.68
C TYR A 21 -1.61 -5.53 2.22
N PHE A 22 -2.35 -5.25 1.15
CA PHE A 22 -3.31 -6.17 0.57
C PHE A 22 -2.62 -7.33 -0.15
N ILE A 23 -1.60 -7.05 -0.97
CA ILE A 23 -0.85 -8.07 -1.73
C ILE A 23 -0.05 -8.99 -0.80
N GLU A 24 0.60 -8.43 0.22
CA GLU A 24 1.48 -9.16 1.15
C GLU A 24 0.72 -9.82 2.32
N GLU A 25 -0.61 -9.71 2.34
CA GLU A 25 -1.46 -10.16 3.46
C GLU A 25 -0.93 -9.70 4.82
N ASN A 26 -0.53 -8.43 4.91
CA ASN A 26 0.14 -7.89 6.08
C ASN A 26 -0.68 -8.10 7.37
N SER A 27 -0.11 -8.83 8.34
CA SER A 27 -0.83 -9.28 9.55
C SER A 27 -1.50 -8.17 10.38
N LYS A 28 -1.03 -6.92 10.28
CA LYS A 28 -1.60 -5.78 11.03
C LYS A 28 -2.71 -5.06 10.27
N TYR A 29 -2.62 -5.00 8.95
CA TYR A 29 -3.48 -4.14 8.13
C TYR A 29 -4.39 -4.91 7.17
N PHE A 30 -4.14 -6.19 6.95
CA PHE A 30 -4.87 -6.99 5.97
C PHE A 30 -6.38 -6.99 6.25
N ASP A 31 -6.79 -7.25 7.48
CA ASP A 31 -8.22 -7.26 7.84
C ASP A 31 -8.90 -5.89 7.67
N ILE A 32 -8.12 -4.81 7.65
CA ILE A 32 -8.60 -3.45 7.41
C ILE A 32 -8.71 -3.16 5.92
N VAL A 33 -7.69 -3.50 5.13
CA VAL A 33 -7.64 -3.16 3.70
C VAL A 33 -8.39 -4.16 2.81
N LYS A 34 -8.45 -5.43 3.20
CA LYS A 34 -9.16 -6.48 2.45
C LYS A 34 -10.60 -6.10 2.09
N PRO A 35 -11.47 -5.71 3.04
CA PRO A 35 -12.84 -5.32 2.70
C PRO A 35 -12.94 -4.03 1.86
N PHE A 36 -11.91 -3.18 1.88
CA PHE A 36 -11.82 -2.03 0.99
C PHE A 36 -11.52 -2.45 -0.44
N PHE A 37 -10.58 -3.38 -0.65
CA PHE A 37 -10.32 -3.94 -1.97
C PHE A 37 -11.48 -4.80 -2.50
N GLU A 38 -12.19 -5.53 -1.65
CA GLU A 38 -13.43 -6.23 -2.03
C GLU A 38 -14.53 -5.25 -2.48
N ALA A 39 -14.64 -4.08 -1.83
CA ALA A 39 -15.59 -3.05 -2.25
C ALA A 39 -15.19 -2.37 -3.57
N ILE A 40 -13.90 -2.26 -3.86
CA ILE A 40 -13.40 -1.80 -5.17
C ILE A 40 -13.75 -2.82 -6.25
N ASP A 41 -13.45 -4.10 -6.02
CA ASP A 41 -13.74 -5.20 -6.95
C ASP A 41 -15.24 -5.31 -7.25
N ALA A 42 -16.09 -5.12 -6.23
CA ALA A 42 -17.54 -5.05 -6.38
C ALA A 42 -18.06 -3.76 -7.05
N GLY A 43 -17.18 -2.85 -7.50
CA GLY A 43 -17.53 -1.60 -8.17
C GLY A 43 -18.19 -0.55 -7.25
N LYS A 44 -18.17 -0.75 -5.93
CA LYS A 44 -18.80 0.15 -4.96
C LYS A 44 -17.94 1.37 -4.64
N ILE A 45 -16.63 1.27 -4.88
CA ILE A 45 -15.65 2.34 -4.66
C ILE A 45 -14.79 2.42 -5.92
N ARG A 46 -14.58 3.63 -6.44
CA ARG A 46 -13.60 3.85 -7.50
C ARG A 46 -12.30 4.32 -6.87
N VAL A 47 -11.18 3.80 -7.35
CA VAL A 47 -9.84 4.22 -6.89
C VAL A 47 -9.05 4.85 -8.02
N VAL A 48 -8.27 5.87 -7.66
CA VAL A 48 -7.22 6.45 -8.50
C VAL A 48 -5.90 6.41 -7.73
N THR A 49 -4.82 6.02 -8.38
CA THR A 49 -3.46 6.07 -7.81
C THR A 49 -2.50 6.64 -8.86
N SER A 50 -1.29 7.00 -8.45
CA SER A 50 -0.28 7.49 -9.38
C SER A 50 0.35 6.32 -10.16
N THR A 51 0.71 6.55 -11.42
CA THR A 51 1.49 5.57 -12.19
C THR A 51 2.90 5.38 -11.60
N VAL A 52 3.43 6.42 -10.96
CA VAL A 52 4.73 6.39 -10.27
C VAL A 52 4.70 5.37 -9.13
N THR A 53 3.68 5.42 -8.28
CA THR A 53 3.41 4.46 -7.20
C THR A 53 3.43 3.01 -7.69
N LEU A 54 2.75 2.72 -8.81
CA LEU A 54 2.73 1.37 -9.39
C LEU A 54 4.10 0.97 -9.95
N LEU A 55 4.79 1.90 -10.62
CA LEU A 55 6.08 1.66 -11.28
C LEU A 55 7.20 1.39 -10.27
N GLU A 56 7.29 2.17 -9.19
CA GLU A 56 8.35 2.06 -8.19
C GLU A 56 8.34 0.68 -7.52
N VAL A 57 7.16 0.23 -7.05
CA VAL A 57 7.01 -1.09 -6.42
C VAL A 57 7.28 -2.21 -7.42
N SER A 58 6.68 -2.15 -8.61
CA SER A 58 6.83 -3.21 -9.62
C SER A 58 8.28 -3.35 -10.08
N THR A 59 8.99 -2.23 -10.25
CA THR A 59 10.38 -2.23 -10.69
C THR A 59 11.30 -2.84 -9.63
N ALA A 60 11.11 -2.47 -8.36
CA ALA A 60 11.93 -2.98 -7.27
C ALA A 60 11.74 -4.49 -7.08
N LEU A 61 10.49 -4.97 -7.14
CA LEU A 61 10.18 -6.40 -7.09
C LEU A 61 10.79 -7.15 -8.29
N ASN A 62 10.60 -6.66 -9.51
CA ASN A 62 11.13 -7.31 -10.71
C ASN A 62 12.67 -7.34 -10.75
N ALA A 63 13.33 -6.32 -10.19
CA ALA A 63 14.78 -6.27 -10.08
C ALA A 63 15.34 -7.18 -8.95
N GLY A 64 14.49 -7.75 -8.10
CA GLY A 64 14.91 -8.54 -6.95
C GLY A 64 15.60 -7.68 -5.87
N ALA A 65 15.18 -6.41 -5.72
CA ALA A 65 15.78 -5.51 -4.76
C ALA A 65 15.60 -6.05 -3.33
N SER A 66 16.67 -6.06 -2.54
CA SER A 66 16.62 -6.50 -1.13
C SER A 66 16.13 -5.41 -0.18
N PHE A 67 16.20 -4.14 -0.59
CA PHE A 67 15.72 -3.00 0.19
C PHE A 67 14.93 -2.03 -0.68
N PHE A 68 13.87 -1.44 -0.12
CA PHE A 68 13.15 -0.32 -0.70
C PHE A 68 13.32 0.89 0.21
N LEU A 69 14.01 1.91 -0.28
CA LEU A 69 14.26 3.15 0.46
C LEU A 69 13.12 4.14 0.18
N THR A 70 12.47 4.61 1.24
CA THR A 70 11.28 5.47 1.14
C THR A 70 11.25 6.51 2.26
N ASN A 71 10.47 7.58 2.07
CA ASN A 71 10.17 8.54 3.13
C ASN A 71 8.93 8.15 3.94
N ASP A 72 8.14 7.16 3.49
CA ASP A 72 6.93 6.77 4.22
C ASP A 72 7.24 5.72 5.30
N ILE A 73 7.23 6.15 6.55
CA ILE A 73 7.49 5.31 7.74
C ILE A 73 6.47 4.17 7.93
N ARG A 74 5.34 4.22 7.22
CA ARG A 74 4.24 3.26 7.41
C ARG A 74 4.43 2.03 6.53
N LEU A 75 5.27 2.10 5.49
CA LEU A 75 5.46 1.01 4.56
C LEU A 75 6.07 -0.23 5.26
N PRO A 76 5.44 -1.40 5.11
CA PRO A 76 5.96 -2.65 5.67
C PRO A 76 6.94 -3.29 4.68
N ASP A 77 7.74 -4.24 5.14
CA ASP A 77 8.53 -5.10 4.25
C ASP A 77 7.62 -5.78 3.19
N ILE A 78 8.11 -5.88 1.96
CA ILE A 78 7.37 -6.36 0.78
C ILE A 78 8.10 -7.57 0.21
N GLN A 79 7.53 -8.78 0.21
CA GLN A 79 8.05 -9.92 -0.55
C GLN A 79 9.57 -10.20 -0.38
N GLY A 80 10.07 -10.09 0.86
CA GLY A 80 11.50 -10.27 1.17
C GLY A 80 12.39 -9.05 0.89
N MET A 81 11.81 -7.96 0.40
CA MET A 81 12.41 -6.63 0.30
C MET A 81 12.13 -5.84 1.56
N LYS A 82 13.19 -5.46 2.27
CA LYS A 82 13.10 -4.72 3.54
C LYS A 82 12.89 -3.22 3.28
N ILE A 83 11.99 -2.58 4.02
CA ILE A 83 11.81 -1.14 3.91
C ILE A 83 12.83 -0.40 4.78
N LEU A 84 13.51 0.57 4.18
CA LEU A 84 14.31 1.55 4.91
C LEU A 84 13.61 2.90 4.82
N CYS A 85 13.24 3.46 5.96
CA CYS A 85 12.64 4.79 6.00
C CYS A 85 13.68 5.86 6.31
N LEU A 86 13.84 6.85 5.44
CA LEU A 86 14.80 7.95 5.60
C LEU A 86 14.58 8.74 6.90
N ASP A 87 13.34 9.00 7.28
CA ASP A 87 12.99 9.70 8.54
C ASP A 87 13.40 8.91 9.80
N GLY A 88 13.55 7.59 9.68
CA GLY A 88 14.02 6.71 10.76
C GLY A 88 15.54 6.59 10.84
N LEU A 89 16.26 6.85 9.74
CA LEU A 89 17.72 6.65 9.66
C LEU A 89 18.52 7.79 10.32
N ASN A 90 17.95 9.00 10.42
CA ASN A 90 18.58 10.15 11.06
C ASN A 90 18.36 10.23 12.59
N LYS A 91 17.71 9.22 13.21
CA LYS A 91 17.45 9.18 14.67
C LYS A 91 18.37 8.22 15.43
N ALA A 92 19.52 7.86 14.86
CA ALA A 92 20.57 7.08 15.52
C ALA A 92 21.51 7.97 16.35
#